data_AF-A0AAD6G226-F1
#
_entry.id   AF-A0AAD6G226-F1
#
_cell.length_a   1.000
_cell.length_b   1.000
_cell.length_c   1.000
_cell.angle_alpha   90.00
_cell.angle_beta   90.00
_cell.angle_gamma   90.00
#
_symmetry.space_group_name_H-M   'P 1'
#
loop_
_entity.id
_entity.type
_entity.pdbx_description
1 polymer ?
#
loop_
_entity_poly.entity_id
_entity_poly.type
_entity_poly.pdbx_seq_one_letter_code
_entity_poly.pdbx_strand_id
1 'polypeptide(L)'
;MKLLNEAIDAQSNPSSGIKRYGKADFDKWLCDYDCLVEIPSYMGKEFFHAYAENPDVKFILTERNPEKWVKSINNSAAVVYKMSSSFPMNILKYFDPTLFQFARLNVLVYKAVSGGTEPGDPDNEAELIKYYNDYIKMAKEVIPADRLHLITLENGVDWKDICPFLGVPIPDEPYPIPNDPAIFKKLTDEFLKPKIIAAIMRLSAVVIPVLGVIAWASLQYGPSLLASTKEIIAGLLARLRS
;
A
#
# COMPACT_ATOMS: atom_id res chain seq x y z
N MET A 1 0.84 8.59 -5.72
CA MET A 1 1.10 7.82 -4.48
C MET A 1 0.98 8.67 -3.21
N LYS A 2 1.72 9.77 -3.03
CA LYS A 2 1.64 10.59 -1.80
C LYS A 2 0.21 11.06 -1.47
N LEU A 3 -0.49 11.62 -2.45
CA LEU A 3 -1.87 12.10 -2.25
C LEU A 3 -2.84 10.96 -1.91
N LEU A 4 -2.71 9.81 -2.59
CA LEU A 4 -3.49 8.60 -2.27
C LEU A 4 -3.20 8.08 -0.85
N ASN A 5 -1.94 8.11 -0.40
CA ASN A 5 -1.60 7.78 1.00
C ASN A 5 -2.36 8.67 1.98
N GLU A 6 -2.35 9.98 1.74
CA GLU A 6 -3.01 10.97 2.58
C GLU A 6 -4.53 10.78 2.59
N ALA A 7 -5.14 10.53 1.43
CA ALA A 7 -6.58 10.29 1.30
C ALA A 7 -7.01 9.01 2.01
N ILE A 8 -6.23 7.91 1.88
CA ILE A 8 -6.50 6.67 2.60
C ILE A 8 -6.36 6.87 4.11
N ASP A 9 -5.31 7.54 4.57
CA ASP A 9 -5.12 7.85 6.00
C ASP A 9 -6.28 8.69 6.55
N ALA A 10 -6.73 9.71 5.80
CA ALA A 10 -7.87 10.53 6.20
C ALA A 10 -9.17 9.71 6.34
N GLN A 11 -9.33 8.71 5.48
CA GLN A 11 -10.53 7.87 5.46
C GLN A 11 -10.50 6.76 6.52
N SER A 12 -9.41 6.00 6.59
CA SER A 12 -9.30 4.79 7.42
C SER A 12 -8.80 5.06 8.85
N ASN A 13 -8.20 6.22 9.11
CA ASN A 13 -7.67 6.58 10.43
C ASN A 13 -8.30 7.89 10.96
N PRO A 14 -9.35 7.81 11.80
CA PRO A 14 -9.98 8.98 12.43
C PRO A 14 -9.03 9.83 13.27
N SER A 15 -7.94 9.24 13.78
CA SER A 15 -6.94 9.91 14.60
C SER A 15 -5.80 10.54 13.79
N SER A 16 -5.86 10.50 12.45
CA SER A 16 -4.82 11.06 11.58
C SER A 16 -4.70 12.58 11.67
N GLY A 17 -5.76 13.27 12.10
CA GLY A 17 -5.86 14.74 12.07
C GLY A 17 -5.99 15.31 10.64
N ILE A 18 -6.06 14.44 9.62
CA ILE A 18 -6.25 14.84 8.23
C ILE A 18 -7.76 14.95 7.98
N LYS A 19 -8.19 16.07 7.39
CA LYS A 19 -9.58 16.23 6.99
C LYS A 19 -9.92 15.22 5.90
N ARG A 20 -11.04 14.51 6.04
CA ARG A 20 -11.58 13.65 4.98
C ARG A 20 -11.80 14.43 3.70
N TYR A 21 -11.44 13.80 2.60
CA TYR A 21 -11.55 14.39 1.27
C TYR A 21 -13.03 14.49 0.90
N GLY A 22 -13.41 15.63 0.33
CA GLY A 22 -14.75 15.86 -0.20
C GLY A 22 -14.75 16.01 -1.71
N LYS A 23 -15.92 16.30 -2.28
CA LYS A 23 -16.10 16.47 -3.73
C LYS A 23 -15.06 17.39 -4.37
N ALA A 24 -14.80 18.56 -3.78
CA ALA A 24 -13.84 19.52 -4.33
C ALA A 24 -12.39 18.98 -4.36
N ASP A 25 -12.01 18.17 -3.37
CA ASP A 25 -10.69 17.53 -3.32
C ASP A 25 -10.59 16.43 -4.39
N PHE A 26 -11.64 15.63 -4.55
CA PHE A 26 -11.73 14.60 -5.58
C PHE A 26 -11.73 15.20 -6.98
N ASP A 27 -12.53 16.22 -7.24
CA ASP A 27 -12.59 16.90 -8.54
C ASP A 27 -11.22 17.47 -8.91
N LYS A 28 -10.53 18.14 -7.97
CA LYS A 28 -9.18 18.65 -8.23
C LYS A 28 -8.18 17.54 -8.56
N TRP A 29 -8.31 16.38 -7.91
CA TRP A 29 -7.37 15.28 -8.11
C TRP A 29 -7.68 14.48 -9.38
N LEU A 30 -8.95 14.33 -9.72
CA LEU A 30 -9.43 13.36 -10.69
C LEU A 30 -10.03 14.01 -11.95
N CYS A 31 -10.01 15.34 -12.07
CA CYS A 31 -10.65 16.09 -13.17
C CYS A 31 -10.20 15.68 -14.58
N ASP A 32 -8.97 15.21 -14.73
CA ASP A 32 -8.39 14.89 -16.04
C ASP A 32 -8.64 13.43 -16.47
N TYR A 33 -9.49 12.69 -15.74
CA TYR A 33 -9.76 11.27 -15.99
C TYR A 33 -11.24 11.00 -16.26
N ASP A 34 -11.52 10.29 -17.35
CA ASP A 34 -12.87 9.88 -17.72
C ASP A 34 -13.34 8.61 -16.98
N CYS A 35 -12.41 7.84 -16.41
CA CYS A 35 -12.69 6.58 -15.72
C CYS A 35 -11.74 6.36 -14.55
N LEU A 36 -12.28 5.88 -13.43
CA LEU A 36 -11.56 5.60 -12.20
C LEU A 36 -11.72 4.13 -11.83
N VAL A 37 -10.59 3.44 -11.69
CA VAL A 37 -10.53 2.02 -11.35
C VAL A 37 -9.71 1.87 -10.06
N GLU A 38 -10.14 0.99 -9.15
CA GLU A 38 -9.57 0.72 -7.82
C GLU A 38 -9.59 1.90 -6.82
N ILE A 39 -9.23 3.13 -7.22
CA ILE A 39 -9.16 4.30 -6.32
C ILE A 39 -10.46 4.52 -5.53
N PRO A 40 -11.67 4.51 -6.16
CA PRO A 40 -12.92 4.72 -5.43
C PRO A 40 -13.12 3.78 -4.23
N SER A 41 -12.60 2.54 -4.31
CA SER A 41 -12.75 1.51 -3.29
C SER A 41 -12.13 1.89 -1.94
N TYR A 42 -11.23 2.86 -1.92
CA TYR A 42 -10.54 3.32 -0.71
C TYR A 42 -11.03 4.68 -0.19
N MET A 43 -11.92 5.36 -0.91
CA MET A 43 -12.34 6.73 -0.60
C MET A 43 -13.64 6.79 0.24
N GLY A 44 -14.26 5.64 0.50
CA GLY A 44 -15.43 5.53 1.36
C GLY A 44 -16.74 6.03 0.74
N LYS A 45 -17.79 6.05 1.57
CA LYS A 45 -19.16 6.41 1.14
C LYS A 45 -19.26 7.84 0.61
N GLU A 46 -18.45 8.75 1.14
CA GLU A 46 -18.46 10.17 0.80
C GLU A 46 -18.07 10.38 -0.67
N PHE A 47 -17.19 9.55 -1.21
CA PHE A 47 -16.83 9.55 -2.63
C PHE A 47 -18.03 9.19 -3.50
N PHE A 48 -18.72 8.10 -3.16
CA PHE A 48 -19.92 7.68 -3.91
C PHE A 48 -21.04 8.72 -3.82
N HIS A 49 -21.27 9.33 -2.66
CA HIS A 49 -22.22 10.44 -2.53
C HIS A 49 -21.86 11.64 -3.40
N ALA A 50 -20.58 12.05 -3.42
CA ALA A 50 -20.12 13.20 -4.19
C ALA A 50 -20.39 13.07 -5.70
N TYR A 51 -20.33 11.85 -6.24
CA TYR A 51 -20.58 11.58 -7.66
C TYR A 51 -21.97 11.01 -7.95
N ALA A 52 -22.69 10.52 -6.92
CA ALA A 52 -24.10 10.16 -7.03
C ALA A 52 -25.00 11.39 -7.29
N GLU A 53 -24.54 12.61 -7.07
CA GLU A 53 -25.29 13.80 -7.47
C GLU A 53 -25.10 14.19 -8.95
N ASN A 54 -24.01 13.74 -9.58
CA ASN A 54 -23.73 14.04 -10.98
C ASN A 54 -24.40 12.98 -11.88
N PRO A 55 -25.46 13.31 -12.66
CA PRO A 55 -26.18 12.34 -13.48
C PRO A 55 -25.33 11.73 -14.60
N ASP A 56 -24.25 12.38 -15.00
CA ASP A 56 -23.38 11.91 -16.10
C ASP A 56 -22.41 10.81 -15.65
N VAL A 57 -22.25 10.60 -14.34
CA VAL A 57 -21.39 9.54 -13.80
C VAL A 57 -22.15 8.22 -13.76
N LYS A 58 -21.57 7.20 -14.38
CA LYS A 58 -22.02 5.80 -14.32
C LYS A 58 -21.11 4.99 -13.41
N PHE A 59 -21.67 4.02 -12.71
CA PHE A 59 -20.95 3.15 -11.78
C PHE A 59 -20.99 1.70 -12.24
N ILE A 60 -19.82 1.06 -12.29
CA ILE A 60 -19.70 -0.37 -12.47
C ILE A 60 -19.17 -0.94 -11.16
N LEU A 61 -19.94 -1.83 -10.54
CA LEU A 61 -19.53 -2.52 -9.31
C LEU A 61 -19.33 -4.00 -9.62
N THR A 62 -18.12 -4.49 -9.39
CA THR A 62 -17.83 -5.92 -9.50
C THR A 62 -17.90 -6.59 -8.14
N GLU A 63 -18.61 -7.71 -8.06
CA GLU A 63 -18.64 -8.56 -6.87
C GLU A 63 -18.24 -10.00 -7.18
N ARG A 64 -17.82 -10.73 -6.15
CA ARG A 64 -17.44 -12.14 -6.20
C ARG A 64 -17.60 -12.78 -4.83
N ASN A 65 -17.41 -14.08 -4.76
CA ASN A 65 -17.37 -14.80 -3.49
C ASN A 65 -16.32 -14.17 -2.53
N PRO A 66 -16.71 -13.81 -1.28
CA PRO A 66 -15.81 -13.14 -0.35
C PRO A 66 -14.55 -13.95 -0.02
N GLU A 67 -14.65 -15.27 0.14
CA GLU A 67 -13.49 -16.14 0.44
C GLU A 67 -12.50 -16.18 -0.73
N LYS A 68 -13.01 -16.22 -1.96
CA LYS A 68 -12.15 -16.08 -3.17
C LYS A 68 -11.48 -14.70 -3.21
N TRP A 69 -12.16 -13.66 -2.75
CA TRP A 69 -11.58 -12.33 -2.62
C TRP A 69 -10.47 -12.28 -1.56
N VAL A 70 -10.68 -12.85 -0.37
CA VAL A 70 -9.65 -12.96 0.68
C VAL A 70 -8.43 -13.70 0.17
N LYS A 71 -8.62 -14.85 -0.47
CA LYS A 71 -7.51 -15.63 -1.06
C LYS A 71 -6.70 -14.79 -2.07
N SER A 72 -7.39 -13.99 -2.88
CA SER A 72 -6.74 -13.08 -3.83
C SER A 72 -5.96 -11.96 -3.13
N ILE A 73 -6.51 -11.33 -2.09
CA ILE A 73 -5.82 -10.31 -1.28
C ILE A 73 -4.59 -10.90 -0.57
N ASN A 74 -4.70 -12.12 -0.05
CA ASN A 74 -3.60 -12.83 0.61
C ASN A 74 -2.48 -13.22 -0.36
N ASN A 75 -2.81 -13.52 -1.62
CA ASN A 75 -1.82 -13.84 -2.65
C ASN A 75 -1.21 -12.60 -3.33
N SER A 76 -1.71 -11.39 -3.07
CA SER A 76 -1.21 -10.15 -3.67
C SER A 76 -0.83 -9.11 -2.62
N ALA A 77 -1.79 -8.35 -2.09
CA ALA A 77 -1.56 -7.24 -1.18
C ALA A 77 -0.85 -7.68 0.11
N ALA A 78 -1.19 -8.85 0.68
CA ALA A 78 -0.49 -9.38 1.85
C ALA A 78 0.98 -9.72 1.56
N VAL A 79 1.30 -10.20 0.35
CA VAL A 79 2.69 -10.48 -0.07
C VAL A 79 3.48 -9.17 -0.15
N VAL A 80 2.89 -8.13 -0.75
CA VAL A 80 3.52 -6.80 -0.85
C VAL A 80 3.65 -6.14 0.52
N TYR A 81 2.66 -6.31 1.41
CA TYR A 81 2.74 -5.87 2.81
C TYR A 81 3.94 -6.52 3.51
N LYS A 82 4.03 -7.86 3.49
CA LYS A 82 5.11 -8.61 4.14
C LYS A 82 6.47 -8.21 3.58
N MET A 83 6.58 -8.12 2.26
CA MET A 83 7.80 -7.62 1.60
C MET A 83 8.16 -6.21 2.09
N SER A 84 7.21 -5.28 2.15
CA SER A 84 7.45 -3.87 2.53
C SER A 84 7.81 -3.68 4.01
N SER A 85 7.43 -4.64 4.86
CA SER A 85 7.65 -4.62 6.31
C SER A 85 8.79 -5.52 6.79
N SER A 86 9.40 -6.30 5.89
CA SER A 86 10.49 -7.25 6.24
C SER A 86 11.86 -6.77 5.77
N PHE A 87 12.93 -7.33 6.35
CA PHE A 87 14.30 -7.11 5.89
C PHE A 87 14.49 -7.66 4.46
N PRO A 88 15.22 -6.97 3.56
CA PRO A 88 15.91 -5.68 3.77
C PRO A 88 15.03 -4.44 3.50
N MET A 89 13.83 -4.64 2.97
CA MET A 89 12.96 -3.57 2.48
C MET A 89 12.46 -2.62 3.57
N ASN A 90 12.30 -3.10 4.81
CA ASN A 90 12.00 -2.27 5.97
C ASN A 90 13.06 -1.20 6.25
N ILE A 91 14.29 -1.37 5.76
CA ILE A 91 15.39 -0.40 5.84
C ILE A 91 15.54 0.34 4.51
N LEU A 92 15.64 -0.39 3.39
CA LEU A 92 15.95 0.19 2.07
C LEU A 92 14.93 1.24 1.62
N LYS A 93 13.66 1.11 2.03
CA LYS A 93 12.62 2.10 1.70
C LYS A 93 12.98 3.51 2.14
N TYR A 94 13.77 3.71 3.21
CA TYR A 94 14.18 5.04 3.67
C TYR A 94 15.29 5.69 2.82
N PHE A 95 15.90 4.92 1.90
CA PHE A 95 16.95 5.38 1.01
C PHE A 95 16.45 5.66 -0.42
N ASP A 96 15.14 5.52 -0.68
CA ASP A 96 14.51 5.99 -1.91
C ASP A 96 13.08 6.51 -1.65
N PRO A 97 12.78 7.79 -1.95
CA PRO A 97 11.46 8.35 -1.68
C PRO A 97 10.32 7.62 -2.40
N THR A 98 10.55 7.09 -3.60
CA THR A 98 9.51 6.36 -4.32
C THR A 98 9.23 5.01 -3.66
N LEU A 99 10.30 4.32 -3.24
CA LEU A 99 10.22 3.05 -2.51
C LEU A 99 9.50 3.24 -1.17
N PHE A 100 9.78 4.33 -0.46
CA PHE A 100 9.04 4.71 0.75
C PHE A 100 7.55 4.88 0.48
N GLN A 101 7.17 5.66 -0.53
CA GLN A 101 5.77 5.93 -0.85
C GLN A 101 5.03 4.67 -1.32
N PHE A 102 5.70 3.80 -2.10
CA PHE A 102 5.16 2.51 -2.53
C PHE A 102 4.93 1.57 -1.33
N ALA A 103 5.94 1.40 -0.47
CA ALA A 103 5.85 0.57 0.71
C ALA A 103 4.75 1.07 1.66
N ARG A 104 4.69 2.39 1.90
CA ARG A 104 3.65 3.02 2.72
C ARG A 104 2.27 2.76 2.15
N LEU A 105 2.07 2.98 0.85
CA LEU A 105 0.77 2.80 0.20
C LEU A 105 0.24 1.39 0.33
N ASN A 106 1.06 0.39 0.03
CA ASN A 106 0.62 -1.00 0.11
C ASN A 106 0.35 -1.44 1.56
N VAL A 107 1.10 -0.91 2.53
CA VAL A 107 0.82 -1.12 3.96
C VAL A 107 -0.50 -0.48 4.38
N LEU A 108 -0.75 0.78 3.97
CA LEU A 108 -1.98 1.50 4.29
C LEU A 108 -3.21 0.86 3.65
N VAL A 109 -3.13 0.50 2.37
CA VAL A 109 -4.21 -0.19 1.64
C VAL A 109 -4.57 -1.50 2.34
N TYR A 110 -3.57 -2.32 2.67
CA TYR A 110 -3.84 -3.59 3.34
C TYR A 110 -4.51 -3.36 4.70
N LYS A 111 -3.95 -2.46 5.53
CA LYS A 111 -4.53 -2.14 6.85
C LYS A 111 -5.94 -1.58 6.76
N ALA A 112 -6.24 -0.79 5.73
CA ALA A 112 -7.57 -0.23 5.52
C ALA A 112 -8.61 -1.31 5.25
N VAL A 113 -8.26 -2.33 4.44
CA VAL A 113 -9.19 -3.42 4.10
C VAL A 113 -9.24 -4.53 5.15
N SER A 114 -8.23 -4.64 6.03
CA SER A 114 -8.14 -5.69 7.05
C SER A 114 -8.58 -5.26 8.45
N GLY A 115 -9.23 -4.10 8.58
CA GLY A 115 -9.61 -3.55 9.89
C GLY A 115 -8.40 -3.25 10.80
N GLY A 116 -7.22 -3.05 10.21
CA GLY A 116 -5.97 -2.81 10.92
C GLY A 116 -5.19 -4.06 11.32
N THR A 117 -5.74 -5.26 11.11
CA THR A 117 -5.03 -6.54 11.36
C THR A 117 -3.89 -6.75 10.37
N GLU A 118 -2.92 -7.57 10.77
CA GLU A 118 -1.76 -7.92 9.97
C GLU A 118 -1.91 -9.30 9.31
N PRO A 119 -1.24 -9.55 8.16
CA PRO A 119 -1.27 -10.86 7.53
C PRO A 119 -0.80 -11.98 8.46
N GLY A 120 -1.71 -12.88 8.84
CA GLY A 120 -1.44 -14.02 9.73
C GLY A 120 -1.98 -13.85 11.15
N ASP A 121 -2.57 -12.70 11.49
CA ASP A 121 -3.34 -12.56 12.73
C ASP A 121 -4.55 -13.52 12.70
N PRO A 122 -4.97 -14.09 13.85
CA PRO A 122 -6.09 -15.04 13.91
C PRO A 122 -7.40 -14.51 13.31
N ASP A 123 -7.69 -13.22 13.51
CA ASP A 123 -8.93 -12.58 13.08
C ASP A 123 -8.83 -11.94 11.68
N ASN A 124 -7.68 -12.01 11.02
CA ASN A 124 -7.42 -11.28 9.77
C ASN A 124 -8.38 -11.66 8.64
N GLU A 125 -8.65 -12.95 8.45
CA GLU A 125 -9.57 -13.40 7.40
C GLU A 125 -11.01 -12.95 7.69
N ALA A 126 -11.44 -12.99 8.95
CA ALA A 126 -12.76 -12.55 9.35
C ALA A 126 -12.96 -11.04 9.11
N GLU A 127 -11.97 -10.22 9.45
CA GLU A 127 -11.99 -8.78 9.19
C GLU A 127 -12.00 -8.45 7.69
N LEU A 128 -11.23 -9.18 6.89
CA LEU A 128 -11.24 -9.04 5.42
C LEU A 128 -12.64 -9.36 4.85
N ILE A 129 -13.24 -10.49 5.23
CA ILE A 129 -14.60 -10.85 4.78
C ILE A 129 -15.62 -9.80 5.20
N LYS A 130 -15.53 -9.33 6.45
CA LYS A 130 -16.40 -8.28 6.99
C LYS A 130 -16.28 -7.00 6.16
N TYR A 131 -15.06 -6.52 5.93
CA TYR A 131 -14.80 -5.32 5.12
C TYR A 131 -15.40 -5.46 3.71
N TYR A 132 -15.18 -6.60 3.06
CA TYR A 132 -15.70 -6.86 1.72
C TYR A 132 -17.22 -6.76 1.67
N ASN A 133 -17.91 -7.44 2.59
CA ASN A 133 -19.37 -7.44 2.64
C ASN A 133 -19.93 -6.05 2.95
N ASP A 134 -19.32 -5.35 3.92
CA ASP A 134 -19.72 -4.00 4.31
C ASP A 134 -19.55 -3.02 3.14
N TYR A 135 -18.44 -3.12 2.39
CA TYR A 135 -18.18 -2.29 1.22
C TYR A 135 -19.19 -2.53 0.10
N ILE A 136 -19.44 -3.79 -0.27
CA ILE A 136 -20.40 -4.13 -1.34
C ILE A 136 -21.81 -3.67 -0.97
N LYS A 137 -22.22 -3.87 0.29
CA LYS A 137 -23.51 -3.41 0.79
C LYS A 137 -23.61 -1.88 0.71
N MET A 138 -22.62 -1.17 1.23
CA MET A 138 -22.58 0.30 1.20
C MET A 138 -22.64 0.85 -0.24
N ALA A 139 -21.87 0.27 -1.16
CA ALA A 139 -21.87 0.70 -2.55
C ALA A 139 -23.25 0.55 -3.21
N LYS A 140 -23.93 -0.59 -2.98
CA LYS A 140 -25.29 -0.83 -3.49
C LYS A 140 -26.35 0.10 -2.87
N GLU A 141 -26.14 0.55 -1.62
CA GLU A 141 -27.06 1.46 -0.92
C GLU A 141 -26.89 2.92 -1.37
N VAL A 142 -25.64 3.35 -1.61
CA VAL A 142 -25.33 4.75 -1.93
C VAL A 142 -25.47 5.06 -3.42
N ILE A 143 -25.14 4.12 -4.30
CA ILE A 143 -25.15 4.33 -5.74
C ILE A 143 -26.58 4.20 -6.29
N PRO A 144 -27.09 5.17 -7.06
CA PRO A 144 -28.42 5.07 -7.67
C PRO A 144 -28.54 3.87 -8.62
N ALA A 145 -29.60 3.09 -8.45
CA ALA A 145 -29.79 1.81 -9.14
C ALA A 145 -29.88 1.94 -10.67
N ASP A 146 -30.38 3.06 -11.17
CA ASP A 146 -30.46 3.40 -12.60
C ASP A 146 -29.09 3.70 -13.24
N ARG A 147 -28.07 3.94 -12.41
CA ARG A 147 -26.68 4.20 -12.83
C ARG A 147 -25.67 3.20 -12.28
N LEU A 148 -26.15 2.09 -11.72
CA LEU A 148 -25.33 1.00 -11.21
C LEU A 148 -25.42 -0.21 -12.14
N HIS A 149 -24.29 -0.59 -12.73
CA HIS A 149 -24.13 -1.87 -13.39
C HIS A 149 -23.37 -2.83 -12.47
N LEU A 150 -24.09 -3.80 -11.90
CA LEU A 150 -23.53 -4.82 -11.02
C LEU A 150 -23.08 -6.04 -11.84
N ILE A 151 -21.81 -6.43 -11.67
CA ILE A 151 -21.19 -7.56 -12.36
C ILE A 151 -20.74 -8.60 -11.32
N THR A 152 -21.25 -9.82 -11.39
CA THR A 152 -20.75 -10.95 -10.60
C THR A 152 -19.65 -11.67 -11.38
N LEU A 153 -18.41 -11.60 -10.92
CA LEU A 153 -17.23 -12.07 -11.66
C LEU A 153 -17.25 -13.58 -11.95
N GLU A 154 -17.93 -14.39 -11.12
CA GLU A 154 -18.11 -15.82 -11.37
C GLU A 154 -18.90 -16.11 -12.66
N ASN A 155 -19.71 -15.17 -13.13
CA ASN A 155 -20.48 -15.31 -14.38
C ASN A 155 -19.65 -14.96 -15.63
N GLY A 156 -18.42 -14.47 -15.43
CA GLY A 156 -17.61 -13.87 -16.49
C GLY A 156 -17.94 -12.40 -16.73
N VAL A 157 -17.08 -11.74 -17.49
CA VAL A 157 -17.23 -10.33 -17.91
C VAL A 157 -16.77 -10.22 -19.35
N ASP A 158 -17.55 -9.53 -20.17
CA ASP A 158 -17.29 -9.33 -21.58
C ASP A 158 -17.77 -7.93 -22.02
N TRP A 159 -17.40 -7.49 -23.22
CA TRP A 159 -17.78 -6.18 -23.75
C TRP A 159 -19.30 -5.98 -23.82
N LYS A 160 -20.04 -7.05 -24.09
CA LYS A 160 -21.52 -7.04 -24.13
C LYS A 160 -22.17 -6.74 -22.78
N ASP A 161 -21.47 -6.95 -21.67
CA ASP A 161 -21.97 -6.61 -20.34
C ASP A 161 -21.81 -5.11 -20.07
N ILE A 162 -20.69 -4.52 -20.50
CA ILE A 162 -20.30 -3.14 -20.16
C ILE A 162 -20.75 -2.11 -21.21
N CYS A 163 -20.50 -2.37 -22.50
CA CYS A 163 -20.68 -1.38 -23.57
C CYS A 163 -22.13 -0.86 -23.70
N PRO A 164 -23.18 -1.70 -23.66
CA PRO A 164 -24.56 -1.22 -23.71
C PRO A 164 -24.92 -0.30 -22.54
N PHE A 165 -24.44 -0.64 -21.33
CA PHE A 165 -24.63 0.21 -20.15
C PHE A 165 -23.96 1.58 -20.31
N LEU A 166 -22.75 1.60 -20.89
CA LEU A 166 -22.04 2.86 -21.18
C LEU A 166 -22.65 3.63 -22.35
N GLY A 167 -23.36 2.98 -23.27
CA GLY A 167 -23.93 3.60 -24.47
C GLY A 167 -22.90 3.74 -25.61
N VAL A 168 -21.91 2.85 -25.64
CA VAL A 168 -20.82 2.83 -26.63
C VAL A 168 -20.88 1.56 -27.47
N PRO A 169 -20.34 1.54 -28.70
CA PRO A 169 -20.28 0.33 -29.51
C PRO A 169 -19.39 -0.74 -28.86
N ILE A 170 -19.75 -2.01 -29.08
CA ILE A 170 -18.90 -3.16 -28.73
C ILE A 170 -17.71 -3.18 -29.71
N PRO A 171 -16.46 -3.20 -29.22
CA PRO A 171 -15.30 -3.26 -30.09
C PRO A 171 -15.11 -4.66 -30.70
N ASP A 172 -14.48 -4.73 -31.87
CA ASP A 172 -14.13 -5.98 -32.57
C ASP A 172 -12.79 -6.56 -32.07
N GLU A 173 -12.64 -6.60 -30.74
CA GLU A 173 -11.48 -7.18 -30.06
C GLU A 173 -11.95 -7.99 -28.85
N PRO A 174 -11.26 -9.08 -28.48
CA PRO A 174 -11.66 -9.87 -27.32
C PRO A 174 -11.56 -9.05 -26.04
N TYR A 175 -12.45 -9.30 -25.08
CA TYR A 175 -12.33 -8.70 -23.75
C TYR A 175 -10.96 -9.05 -23.15
N PRO A 176 -10.24 -8.07 -22.56
CA PRO A 176 -8.88 -8.28 -22.09
C PRO A 176 -8.81 -9.36 -21.00
N ILE A 177 -7.75 -10.18 -21.06
CA ILE A 177 -7.53 -11.24 -20.09
C ILE A 177 -7.30 -10.62 -18.70
N PRO A 178 -8.02 -11.04 -17.66
CA PRO A 178 -7.90 -10.46 -16.33
C PRO A 178 -6.54 -10.78 -15.69
N ASN A 179 -5.93 -9.75 -15.08
CA ASN A 179 -4.87 -9.80 -14.05
C ASN A 179 -3.98 -11.07 -14.05
N ASP A 180 -3.17 -11.26 -15.08
CA ASP A 180 -2.13 -12.31 -15.09
C ASP A 180 -1.08 -12.03 -14.00
N PRO A 181 -0.92 -12.91 -13.00
CA PRO A 181 0.08 -12.74 -11.94
C PRO A 181 1.51 -12.60 -12.46
N ALA A 182 1.84 -13.22 -13.61
CA ALA A 182 3.15 -13.10 -14.23
C ALA A 182 3.36 -11.69 -14.79
N ILE A 183 2.34 -11.09 -15.42
CA ILE A 183 2.38 -9.70 -15.88
C ILE A 183 2.52 -8.76 -14.68
N PHE A 184 1.71 -8.95 -13.63
CA PHE A 184 1.79 -8.12 -12.42
C PHE A 184 3.18 -8.18 -11.78
N LYS A 185 3.75 -9.38 -11.62
CA LYS A 185 5.09 -9.57 -11.09
C LYS A 185 6.15 -8.89 -11.98
N LYS A 186 6.04 -9.02 -13.30
CA LYS A 186 6.95 -8.38 -14.25
C LYS A 186 6.93 -6.85 -14.12
N LEU A 187 5.74 -6.24 -14.14
CA LEU A 187 5.57 -4.79 -14.00
C LEU A 187 6.09 -4.29 -12.65
N THR A 188 5.81 -5.04 -11.58
CA THR A 188 6.31 -4.74 -10.23
C THR A 188 7.84 -4.80 -10.17
N ASP A 189 8.44 -5.84 -10.75
CA ASP A 189 9.88 -6.02 -10.81
C ASP A 189 10.56 -4.89 -11.62
N GLU A 190 10.03 -4.55 -12.79
CA GLU A 190 10.54 -3.46 -13.64
C GLU A 190 10.45 -2.09 -12.95
N PHE A 191 9.37 -1.86 -12.19
CA PHE A 191 9.20 -0.63 -11.43
C PHE A 191 10.12 -0.56 -10.20
N LEU A 192 10.24 -1.64 -9.42
CA LEU A 192 10.93 -1.63 -8.12
C LEU A 192 12.44 -1.84 -8.22
N LYS A 193 12.94 -2.70 -9.13
CA LYS A 193 14.37 -3.06 -9.19
C LYS A 193 15.31 -1.84 -9.31
N PRO A 194 15.08 -0.87 -10.22
CA PRO A 194 15.97 0.29 -10.32
C PRO A 194 16.01 1.11 -9.02
N LYS A 195 14.88 1.19 -8.30
CA LYS A 195 14.73 1.94 -7.05
C LYS A 195 15.42 1.23 -5.90
N ILE A 196 15.33 -0.10 -5.85
CA ILE A 196 16.04 -0.94 -4.88
C ILE A 196 17.55 -0.81 -5.09
N ILE A 197 18.03 -0.87 -6.34
CA ILE A 197 19.46 -0.68 -6.66
C ILE A 197 19.91 0.71 -6.21
N ALA A 198 19.16 1.77 -6.53
CA ALA A 198 19.47 3.12 -6.09
C ALA A 198 19.50 3.25 -4.55
N ALA A 199 18.55 2.63 -3.85
CA ALA A 199 18.49 2.61 -2.40
C ALA A 199 19.71 1.89 -1.78
N ILE A 200 20.13 0.75 -2.34
CA ILE A 200 21.34 0.03 -1.92
C ILE A 200 22.57 0.91 -2.13
N MET A 201 22.71 1.56 -3.28
CA MET A 201 23.84 2.45 -3.56
C MET A 201 23.90 3.62 -2.58
N ARG A 202 22.77 4.25 -2.27
CA ARG A 202 22.67 5.36 -1.30
C ARG A 202 22.97 4.89 0.13
N LEU A 203 22.46 3.73 0.54
CA LEU A 203 22.78 3.15 1.84
C LEU A 203 24.27 2.85 1.96
N SER A 204 24.86 2.22 0.94
CA SER A 204 26.30 1.91 0.89
C SER A 204 27.15 3.19 0.97
N ALA A 205 26.73 4.27 0.32
CA ALA A 205 27.42 5.56 0.39
C ALA A 205 27.43 6.20 1.79
N VAL A 206 26.53 5.77 2.69
CA VAL A 206 26.52 6.20 4.11
C VAL A 206 27.26 5.20 4.99
N VAL A 207 26.96 3.91 4.83
CA VAL A 207 27.50 2.85 5.71
C VAL A 207 29.00 2.67 5.53
N ILE A 208 29.50 2.66 4.29
CA ILE A 208 30.93 2.41 4.02
C ILE A 208 31.82 3.49 4.65
N PRO A 209 31.57 4.80 4.47
CA PRO A 209 32.38 5.83 5.15
C PRO A 209 32.29 5.77 6.67
N VAL A 210 31.10 5.52 7.23
CA VAL A 210 30.92 5.42 8.69
C VAL A 210 31.73 4.27 9.26
N LEU A 211 31.67 3.09 8.63
CA LEU A 211 32.49 1.94 9.03
C LEU A 211 33.99 2.23 8.88
N GLY A 212 34.38 2.96 7.82
CA GLY A 212 35.76 3.41 7.63
C GLY A 212 36.25 4.32 8.77
N VAL A 213 35.43 5.30 9.18
CA VAL A 213 35.73 6.20 10.31
C VAL A 213 35.80 5.44 11.62
N ILE A 214 34.86 4.53 11.88
CA ILE A 214 34.86 3.69 13.09
C ILE A 214 36.11 2.81 13.13
N ALA A 215 36.45 2.15 12.01
CA ALA A 215 37.63 1.32 11.91
C ALA A 215 38.92 2.14 12.13
N TRP A 216 39.04 3.29 11.47
CA TRP A 216 40.17 4.20 11.64
C TRP A 216 40.31 4.68 13.09
N ALA A 217 39.23 5.15 13.70
CA ALA A 217 39.23 5.61 15.09
C ALA A 217 39.57 4.47 16.07
N SER A 218 39.06 3.26 15.83
CA SER A 218 39.36 2.08 16.65
C SER A 218 40.83 1.70 16.56
N LEU A 219 41.44 1.79 15.37
CA LEU A 219 42.87 1.54 15.18
C LEU A 219 43.74 2.63 15.83
N GLN A 220 43.35 3.90 15.69
CA GLN A 220 44.13 5.04 16.19
C GLN A 220 44.05 5.18 17.72
N TYR A 221 42.86 5.04 18.30
CA TYR A 221 42.62 5.36 19.71
C TYR A 221 42.33 4.12 20.57
N GLY A 222 41.95 2.99 19.98
CA GLY A 222 41.62 1.75 20.71
C GLY A 222 42.72 1.28 21.68
N PRO A 223 44.00 1.22 21.26
CA PRO A 223 45.09 0.85 22.17
C PRO A 223 45.21 1.77 23.39
N SER A 224 45.06 3.09 23.20
CA SER A 224 45.12 4.08 24.28
C SER A 224 43.92 3.96 25.24
N LEU A 225 42.72 3.74 24.71
CA LEU A 225 41.50 3.56 25.51
C LEU A 225 41.57 2.29 26.39
N LEU A 226 42.09 1.20 25.82
CA LEU A 226 42.31 -0.07 26.53
C LEU A 226 43.37 0.04 27.62
N ALA A 227 44.41 0.84 27.40
CA ALA A 227 45.45 1.10 28.41
C ALA A 227 44.86 1.90 29.59
N SER A 228 44.17 3.01 29.32
CA SER A 228 43.56 3.83 30.37
C SER A 228 42.49 3.09 31.18
N THR A 229 41.67 2.26 30.52
CA THR A 229 40.67 1.43 31.24
C THR A 229 41.31 0.38 32.14
N LYS A 230 42.41 -0.26 31.71
CA LYS A 230 43.18 -1.19 32.57
C LYS A 230 43.78 -0.48 33.78
N GLU A 231 44.32 0.73 33.61
CA GLU A 231 44.85 1.53 34.72
C GLU A 231 43.76 1.92 35.73
N ILE A 232 42.59 2.36 35.25
CA ILE A 232 41.45 2.68 36.11
C ILE A 232 40.98 1.45 36.91
N ILE A 233 40.84 0.30 36.25
CA ILE A 233 40.43 -0.95 36.91
C ILE A 233 41.46 -1.39 37.94
N ALA A 234 42.76 -1.33 37.61
CA ALA A 234 43.84 -1.65 38.54
C ALA A 234 43.82 -0.72 39.78
N GLY A 235 43.61 0.58 39.58
CA GLY A 235 43.48 1.55 40.66
C GLY A 235 42.26 1.32 41.55
N LEU A 236 41.11 0.96 40.97
CA LEU A 236 39.90 0.60 41.72
C LEU A 236 40.10 -0.69 42.54
N LEU A 237 40.70 -1.73 41.94
CA LEU A 237 41.00 -2.98 42.64
C LEU A 237 42.01 -2.80 43.78
N ALA A 238 42.99 -1.91 43.61
CA ALA A 238 43.94 -1.58 44.67
C ALA A 238 43.25 -0.90 45.86
N ARG A 239 42.32 0.04 45.60
CA ARG A 239 41.53 0.72 46.65
C ARG A 239 40.53 -0.19 47.36
N LEU A 240 40.04 -1.24 46.70
CA LEU A 240 39.16 -2.23 47.32
C LEU A 240 39.90 -3.25 48.21
N ARG A 241 41.23 -3.33 48.09
CA ARG A 241 42.09 -4.23 48.89
C ARG A 241 42.74 -3.54 50.09
N SER A 242 42.64 -2.22 50.20
CA SER A 242 43.11 -1.40 51.33
C SER A 242 41.97 -1.09 52.29
#